data_AF-A0A6N0HUT0-F1
#
_entry.id   AF-A0A6N0HUT0-F1
#
_cell.length_a   1.000
_cell.length_b   1.000
_cell.length_c   1.000
_cell.angle_alpha   90.00
_cell.angle_beta   90.00
_cell.angle_gamma   90.00
#
_symmetry.space_group_name_H-M   'P 1'
#
loop_
_entity.id
_entity.type
_entity.pdbx_description
1 polymer ?
#
loop_
_entity_poly.entity_id
_entity_poly.type
_entity_poly.pdbx_seq_one_letter_code
_entity_poly.pdbx_strand_id
1 'polypeptide(L)'
;MKFVPALSLLVAASLPFTAMAESESPMAVNIKRLSMESALTVAKAAVEACRKEGIQIGVTVVDRGGNPQVVLRDVLAPDLTLNISKQKAYTAISR
;
A
#
# COMPACT_ATOMS: atom_id res chain seq x y z
N MET A 1 -61.28 54.35 2.84
CA MET A 1 -61.19 55.10 4.11
C MET A 1 -61.28 54.06 5.23
N LYS A 2 -60.18 53.59 5.82
CA LYS A 2 -59.37 54.28 6.85
C LYS A 2 -57.88 53.95 6.71
N PHE A 3 -57.08 54.98 6.94
CA PHE A 3 -55.62 55.13 6.90
C PHE A 3 -54.96 54.50 8.16
N VAL A 4 -53.85 53.71 8.03
CA VAL A 4 -52.43 54.05 8.37
C VAL A 4 -51.98 53.47 9.74
N PRO A 5 -50.70 53.09 9.97
CA PRO A 5 -49.65 52.50 9.12
C PRO A 5 -48.76 51.45 9.86
N ALA A 6 -47.67 51.06 9.20
CA ALA A 6 -46.51 50.35 9.69
C ALA A 6 -46.01 50.72 11.10
N LEU A 7 -45.70 49.70 11.90
CA LEU A 7 -44.62 49.75 12.89
C LEU A 7 -44.06 48.33 13.13
N SER A 8 -42.83 48.14 12.67
CA SER A 8 -41.76 47.32 13.24
C SER A 8 -42.13 46.06 14.04
N LEU A 9 -41.66 44.88 13.61
CA LEU A 9 -40.42 44.31 14.14
C LEU A 9 -40.06 43.00 13.41
N LEU A 10 -38.81 42.96 12.98
CA LEU A 10 -38.06 41.83 12.47
C LEU A 10 -38.08 40.67 13.49
N VAL A 11 -38.65 39.51 13.16
CA VAL A 11 -38.27 38.23 13.81
C VAL A 11 -38.16 37.16 12.74
N ALA A 12 -36.92 36.95 12.30
CA ALA A 12 -36.50 35.80 11.53
C ALA A 12 -36.67 34.52 12.38
N ALA A 13 -37.70 33.73 12.10
CA ALA A 13 -37.85 32.41 12.68
C ALA A 13 -37.04 31.40 11.85
N SER A 14 -35.86 31.10 12.37
CA SER A 14 -34.86 30.13 11.92
C SER A 14 -35.46 28.79 11.52
N LEU A 15 -35.30 28.42 10.24
CA LEU A 15 -35.31 27.03 9.80
C LEU A 15 -34.13 26.31 10.49
N PRO A 16 -34.32 25.16 11.14
CA PRO A 16 -33.18 24.34 11.57
C PRO A 16 -32.47 23.85 10.30
N PHE A 17 -31.32 24.46 10.01
CA PHE A 17 -30.35 23.96 9.05
C PHE A 17 -29.83 22.63 9.61
N THR A 18 -30.42 21.52 9.18
CA THR A 18 -29.83 20.20 9.40
C THR A 18 -28.51 20.19 8.66
N ALA A 19 -27.41 20.37 9.40
CA ALA A 19 -26.07 20.17 8.88
C ALA A 19 -26.02 18.75 8.28
N MET A 20 -25.97 18.67 6.95
CA MET A 20 -25.59 17.45 6.27
C MET A 20 -24.17 17.16 6.73
N ALA A 21 -24.00 16.13 7.56
CA ALA A 21 -22.69 15.58 7.84
C ALA A 21 -22.13 15.13 6.50
N GLU A 22 -21.17 15.90 5.98
CA GLU A 22 -20.38 15.52 4.82
C GLU A 22 -19.67 14.22 5.21
N SER A 23 -20.07 13.12 4.58
CA SER A 23 -19.44 11.82 4.76
C SER A 23 -17.98 11.98 4.37
N GLU A 24 -17.13 12.09 5.39
CA GLU A 24 -15.69 12.18 5.30
C GLU A 24 -15.21 11.18 4.24
N SER A 25 -14.50 11.69 3.24
CA SER A 25 -13.91 10.94 2.14
C SER A 25 -13.30 9.64 2.65
N PRO A 26 -13.38 8.52 1.92
CA PRO A 26 -12.80 7.27 2.40
C PRO A 26 -11.33 7.50 2.73
N MET A 27 -10.97 7.37 4.01
CA MET A 27 -9.60 7.41 4.53
C MET A 27 -8.79 6.18 4.08
N ALA A 28 -9.01 5.72 2.84
CA ALA A 28 -8.35 4.58 2.24
C ALA A 28 -7.18 5.08 1.40
N VAL A 29 -5.98 4.68 1.78
CA VAL A 29 -4.77 4.93 0.98
C VAL A 29 -4.60 3.77 0.00
N ASN A 30 -4.51 4.08 -1.29
CA ASN A 30 -4.19 3.08 -2.29
C ASN A 30 -2.69 2.72 -2.20
N ILE A 31 -2.39 1.45 -1.89
CA ILE A 31 -1.02 0.94 -1.81
C ILE A 31 -0.78 0.00 -2.97
N LYS A 32 0.18 0.35 -3.84
CA LYS A 32 0.63 -0.55 -4.90
C LYS A 32 1.40 -1.73 -4.31
N ARG A 33 0.97 -2.94 -4.64
CA ARG A 33 1.56 -4.20 -4.15
C ARG A 33 2.03 -5.04 -5.33
N LEU A 34 3.07 -5.83 -5.10
CA LEU A 34 3.56 -6.78 -6.08
C LEU A 34 2.61 -7.98 -6.14
N SER A 35 2.18 -8.36 -7.34
CA SER A 35 1.41 -9.60 -7.52
C SER A 35 2.30 -10.81 -7.26
N MET A 36 1.70 -11.96 -6.95
CA MET A 36 2.44 -13.19 -6.67
C MET A 36 3.21 -13.68 -7.92
N GLU A 37 2.58 -13.55 -9.10
CA GLU A 37 3.15 -13.91 -10.40
C GLU A 37 4.35 -13.03 -10.74
N SER A 38 4.25 -11.73 -10.45
CA SER A 38 5.35 -10.78 -10.68
C SER A 38 6.53 -11.09 -9.75
N ALA A 39 6.25 -11.39 -8.48
CA ALA A 39 7.26 -11.79 -7.50
C ALA A 39 8.01 -13.05 -7.94
N LEU A 40 7.26 -14.07 -8.40
CA LEU A 40 7.83 -15.32 -8.90
C LEU A 40 8.67 -15.10 -10.16
N THR A 41 8.19 -14.26 -11.08
CA THR A 41 8.89 -13.93 -12.34
C THR A 41 10.25 -13.31 -12.05
N VAL A 42 10.31 -12.30 -11.18
CA VAL A 42 11.56 -11.64 -10.80
C VAL A 42 12.50 -12.61 -10.07
N ALA A 43 11.98 -13.43 -9.16
CA ALA A 43 12.78 -14.40 -8.43
C ALA A 43 13.44 -15.43 -9.36
N LYS A 44 12.67 -15.98 -10.32
CA LYS A 44 13.19 -16.91 -11.34
C LYS A 44 14.22 -16.25 -12.24
N ALA A 45 13.95 -15.02 -12.70
CA ALA A 45 14.89 -14.28 -13.54
C ALA A 45 16.23 -14.05 -12.83
N ALA A 46 16.22 -13.75 -11.53
CA ALA A 46 17.45 -13.60 -10.73
C ALA A 46 18.24 -14.91 -10.63
N VAL A 47 17.57 -16.04 -10.36
CA VAL A 47 18.21 -17.36 -10.34
C VAL A 47 18.81 -17.68 -11.72
N GLU A 48 18.05 -17.48 -12.79
CA GLU A 48 18.52 -17.74 -14.16
C GLU A 48 19.71 -16.86 -14.55
N ALA A 49 19.73 -15.59 -14.15
CA ALA A 49 20.85 -14.70 -14.39
C ALA A 49 22.13 -15.21 -13.72
N CYS A 50 22.07 -15.54 -12.43
CA CYS A 50 23.24 -16.06 -11.72
C CYS A 50 23.67 -17.44 -12.23
N ARG A 51 22.73 -18.28 -12.68
CA ARG A 51 23.06 -19.57 -13.31
C ARG A 51 23.83 -19.40 -14.62
N LYS A 52 23.54 -18.35 -15.42
CA LYS A 52 24.34 -18.03 -16.62
C LYS A 52 25.79 -17.66 -16.28
N GLU A 53 26.02 -17.15 -15.08
CA GLU A 53 27.35 -16.85 -14.55
C GLU A 53 27.99 -18.06 -13.84
N GLY A 54 27.31 -19.21 -13.80
CA GLY A 54 27.78 -20.42 -13.13
C GLY A 54 27.65 -20.39 -11.61
N ILE A 55 26.89 -19.45 -11.05
CA ILE A 55 26.72 -19.27 -9.61
C ILE A 55 25.32 -19.72 -9.18
N GLN A 56 25.26 -20.49 -8.09
CA GLN A 56 24.00 -20.94 -7.48
C GLN A 56 23.68 -20.14 -6.23
N ILE A 57 22.46 -19.62 -6.14
CA ILE A 57 22.06 -18.64 -5.12
C ILE A 57 20.74 -18.98 -4.43
N GLY A 58 20.53 -18.37 -3.26
CA GLY A 58 19.22 -18.23 -2.64
C GLY A 58 18.64 -16.85 -2.91
N VAL A 59 17.37 -16.78 -3.32
CA VAL A 59 16.65 -15.54 -3.64
C VAL A 59 15.42 -15.42 -2.75
N THR A 60 15.25 -14.26 -2.12
CA THR A 60 14.05 -13.93 -1.35
C THR A 60 13.47 -12.61 -1.87
N VAL A 61 12.19 -12.62 -2.22
CA VAL A 61 11.42 -11.41 -2.54
C VAL A 61 10.56 -11.08 -1.34
N VAL A 62 10.65 -9.83 -0.87
CA VAL A 62 9.92 -9.34 0.30
C VAL A 62 8.90 -8.31 -0.18
N ASP A 63 7.67 -8.41 0.34
CA ASP A 63 6.61 -7.47 0.04
C ASP A 63 6.79 -6.13 0.80
N ARG A 64 5.97 -5.11 0.47
CA ARG A 64 6.03 -3.80 1.14
C ARG A 64 5.81 -3.87 2.67
N GLY A 65 5.22 -4.94 3.18
CA GLY A 65 4.95 -5.16 4.60
C GLY A 65 6.07 -5.89 5.32
N GLY A 66 7.21 -6.17 4.65
CA GLY A 66 8.35 -6.84 5.25
C GLY A 66 8.24 -8.35 5.29
N ASN A 67 7.21 -8.94 4.68
CA ASN A 67 7.02 -10.37 4.68
C ASN A 67 7.60 -11.01 3.41
N PRO A 68 8.32 -12.14 3.51
CA PRO A 68 8.73 -12.90 2.34
C PRO A 68 7.50 -13.35 1.55
N GLN A 69 7.46 -12.99 0.26
CA GLN A 69 6.41 -13.40 -0.67
C GLN A 69 6.85 -14.60 -1.51
N VAL A 70 8.14 -14.66 -1.87
CA VAL A 70 8.75 -15.78 -2.62
C VAL A 70 10.14 -16.06 -2.04
N VAL A 71 10.46 -17.34 -1.86
CA VAL A 71 11.78 -17.82 -1.46
C VAL A 71 12.16 -18.98 -2.37
N LEU A 72 13.29 -18.86 -3.06
CA LEU A 72 13.87 -19.90 -3.92
C LEU A 72 15.29 -20.18 -3.47
N ARG A 73 15.68 -21.45 -3.49
CA ARG A 73 17.06 -21.87 -3.24
C ARG A 73 17.47 -22.86 -4.33
N ASP A 74 18.58 -22.56 -4.98
CA ASP A 74 19.17 -23.47 -5.96
C ASP A 74 19.83 -24.67 -5.27
N VAL A 75 20.02 -25.77 -6.02
CA VAL A 75 20.34 -27.10 -5.45
C VAL A 75 21.66 -27.10 -4.68
N LEU A 76 22.68 -26.38 -5.17
CA LEU A 76 24.01 -26.27 -4.56
C LEU A 76 24.17 -24.99 -3.71
N ALA A 77 23.13 -24.17 -3.58
CA ALA A 77 23.23 -22.94 -2.80
C ALA A 77 23.27 -23.26 -1.28
N PRO A 78 24.25 -22.74 -0.52
CA PRO A 78 24.33 -22.97 0.92
C PRO A 78 23.09 -22.47 1.67
N ASP A 79 22.69 -23.16 2.74
CA ASP A 79 21.49 -22.81 3.52
C ASP A 79 21.52 -21.37 4.06
N LEU A 80 22.71 -20.84 4.37
CA LEU A 80 22.91 -19.47 4.83
C LEU A 80 22.40 -18.41 3.82
N THR A 81 22.39 -18.73 2.52
CA THR A 81 21.91 -17.81 1.47
C THR A 81 20.43 -17.44 1.65
N LEU A 82 19.62 -18.31 2.28
CA LEU A 82 18.22 -18.01 2.59
C LEU A 82 18.11 -16.83 3.59
N ASN A 83 18.90 -16.87 4.66
CA ASN A 83 18.89 -15.83 5.68
C ASN A 83 19.49 -14.53 5.14
N ILE A 84 20.62 -14.61 4.44
CA ILE A 84 21.28 -13.43 3.86
C ILE A 84 20.37 -12.74 2.83
N SER A 85 19.77 -13.50 1.91
CA SER A 85 18.90 -12.93 0.87
C SER A 85 17.67 -12.26 1.48
N LYS A 86 17.04 -12.89 2.49
CA LYS A 86 15.92 -12.30 3.23
C LYS A 86 16.30 -11.00 3.92
N GLN A 87 17.42 -10.96 4.64
CA GLN A 87 17.87 -9.75 5.34
C GLN A 87 18.22 -8.62 4.37
N LYS A 88 18.89 -8.94 3.25
CA LYS A 88 19.17 -7.97 2.19
C LYS A 88 17.88 -7.40 1.59
N ALA A 89 16.93 -8.26 1.24
CA ALA A 89 15.65 -7.82 0.68
C ALA A 89 14.85 -6.96 1.67
N TYR A 90 14.79 -7.36 2.94
CA TYR A 90 14.13 -6.57 3.99
C TYR A 90 14.79 -5.19 4.16
N THR A 91 16.13 -5.13 4.15
CA THR A 91 16.87 -3.88 4.28
C THR A 91 16.65 -2.96 3.07
N ALA A 92 16.52 -3.53 1.88
CA ALA A 92 16.27 -2.77 0.65
C ALA A 92 14.89 -2.12 0.63
N ILE A 93 13.86 -2.76 1.21
CA ILE A 93 12.52 -2.15 1.28
C ILE A 93 12.37 -1.13 2.42
N SER A 94 13.18 -1.25 3.48
CA SER A 94 13.05 -0.45 4.68
C SER A 94 13.80 0.88 4.61
N ARG A 95 14.59 1.07 3.56
CA ARG A 95 15.28 2.32 3.27
C ARG A 95 14.47 3.25 2.39
#